data_AF-A0A1Y1Q3W2-F1
#
_entry.id   AF-A0A1Y1Q3W2-F1
#
_cell.length_a   1.000
_cell.length_b   1.000
_cell.length_c   1.000
_cell.angle_alpha   90.00
_cell.angle_beta   90.00
_cell.angle_gamma   90.00
#
_symmetry.space_group_name_H-M   'P 1'
#
loop_
_entity.id
_entity.type
_entity.pdbx_description
1 polymer ?
#
loop_
_entity_poly.entity_id
_entity_poly.type
_entity_poly.pdbx_seq_one_letter_code
_entity_poly.pdbx_strand_id
1 'polypeptide(L)' 'FIMGGIFAVETISVILQVASFKLTGRRIFRMAPLHHHFEEKGWPEPRVIVRFWIITVILVLIGLATLKIR' A
#
# COMPACT_ATOMS: atom_id res chain seq x y z
N PHE A 1 6.75 8.74 10.63
CA PHE A 1 5.48 8.51 9.90
C PHE A 1 5.70 8.20 8.42
N ILE A 2 6.36 9.07 7.65
CA ILE A 2 6.53 8.92 6.18
C ILE A 2 7.15 7.55 5.80
N MET A 3 8.14 7.09 6.57
CA MET A 3 8.85 5.82 6.34
C MET A 3 7.93 4.57 6.38
N GLY A 4 6.79 4.65 7.07
CA GLY A 4 5.80 3.57 7.15
C GLY A 4 4.66 3.68 6.14
N GLY A 5 4.78 4.55 5.13
CA GLY A 5 3.68 4.89 4.23
C GLY A 5 3.07 3.69 3.49
N ILE A 6 3.86 2.68 3.10
CA ILE A 6 3.33 1.45 2.48
C ILE A 6 2.39 0.69 3.43
N PHE A 7 2.75 0.57 4.70
CA PHE A 7 1.89 -0.09 5.69
C PHE A 7 0.59 0.69 5.90
N ALA A 8 0.66 2.02 5.94
CA ALA A 8 -0.52 2.87 6.04
C ALA A 8 -1.44 2.69 4.81
N VAL A 9 -0.89 2.67 3.60
CA VAL A 9 -1.65 2.43 2.36
C VAL A 9 -2.30 1.05 2.35
N GLU A 10 -1.58 0.01 2.78
CA GLU A 10 -2.13 -1.35 2.92
C GLU A 10 -3.33 -1.38 3.87
N THR A 11 -3.22 -0.77 5.05
CA THR A 11 -4.33 -0.68 6.02
C THR A 11 -5.50 0.14 5.45
N ILE A 12 -5.22 1.29 4.83
CA ILE A 12 -6.25 2.13 4.20
C ILE A 12 -6.98 1.35 3.11
N SER A 13 -6.28 0.53 2.32
CA SER A 13 -6.92 -0.29 1.28
C SER A 13 -7.96 -1.26 1.86
N VAL A 14 -7.67 -1.87 3.02
CA VAL A 14 -8.61 -2.76 3.73
C VAL A 14 -9.79 -1.96 4.26
N ILE A 15 -9.55 -0.81 4.89
CA ILE A 15 -10.62 0.05 5.43
C ILE A 15 -11.57 0.48 4.31
N LEU A 16 -11.04 0.97 3.19
CA LEU A 16 -11.84 1.40 2.05
C LEU A 16 -12.59 0.23 1.39
N GLN A 17 -11.95 -0.93 1.26
CA GLN A 17 -12.60 -2.13 0.73
C GLN A 17 -13.79 -2.56 1.59
N VAL A 18 -13.59 -2.63 2.91
CA VAL A 18 -14.65 -3.02 3.86
C VAL A 18 -15.75 -1.97 3.90
N ALA A 19 -15.41 -0.68 3.95
CA ALA A 19 -16.38 0.41 3.93
C ALA A 19 -17.23 0.38 2.65
N SER A 20 -16.60 0.24 1.47
CA SER A 20 -17.31 0.15 0.19
C SER A 20 -18.25 -1.05 0.16
N PHE A 21 -17.79 -2.22 0.58
CA PHE A 21 -18.62 -3.43 0.56
C PHE A 21 -19.80 -3.33 1.53
N LYS A 22 -19.61 -2.74 2.72
CA LYS A 22 -20.70 -2.51 3.69
C LYS A 22 -21.72 -1.47 3.23
N LEU A 23 -21.28 -0.41 2.57
CA LEU A 23 -22.15 0.72 2.17
C LEU A 23 -22.83 0.49 0.81
N THR A 24 -22.14 -0.14 -0.14
CA THR A 24 -22.59 -0.23 -1.54
C THR A 24 -22.73 -1.67 -2.04
N GLY A 25 -22.26 -2.66 -1.28
CA GLY A 25 -22.18 -4.06 -1.73
C GLY A 25 -21.12 -4.32 -2.81
N ARG A 26 -20.36 -3.30 -3.21
CA ARG A 26 -19.37 -3.38 -4.31
C ARG A 26 -17.95 -3.32 -3.77
N ARG A 27 -17.08 -4.12 -4.37
CA ARG A 27 -15.63 -4.08 -4.15
C ARG A 27 -15.00 -3.00 -5.01
N ILE A 28 -14.04 -2.25 -4.46
CA ILE A 28 -13.28 -1.22 -5.20
C ILE A 28 -11.91 -1.73 -5.64
N PHE A 29 -11.33 -2.65 -4.88
CA PHE A 29 -10.16 -3.45 -5.26
C PHE A 29 -10.60 -4.89 -5.55
N ARG A 30 -9.95 -5.57 -6.50
CA ARG A 30 -10.11 -7.02 -6.73
C ARG A 30 -10.00 -7.83 -5.43
N MET A 31 -8.96 -7.53 -4.64
CA MET A 31 -8.73 -8.05 -3.30
C MET A 31 -8.05 -6.97 -2.47
N ALA A 32 -8.27 -6.99 -1.16
CA ALA A 32 -7.52 -6.20 -0.19
C ALA A 32 -6.83 -7.18 0.78
N PRO A 33 -5.60 -6.92 1.25
CA PRO A 33 -4.82 -5.68 1.08
C PRO A 33 -4.29 -5.42 -0.35
N LEU A 34 -3.69 -4.25 -0.59
CA LEU A 34 -3.38 -3.76 -1.94
C LEU A 34 -2.37 -4.64 -2.68
N HIS A 35 -1.45 -5.33 -2.01
CA HIS A 35 -0.54 -6.27 -2.69
C HIS A 35 -1.29 -7.40 -3.42
N HIS A 36 -2.31 -8.01 -2.79
CA HIS A 36 -3.15 -9.03 -3.44
C HIS A 36 -3.95 -8.47 -4.61
N HIS A 37 -4.31 -7.18 -4.61
CA HIS A 37 -4.94 -6.55 -5.77
C HIS A 37 -4.06 -6.67 -7.04
N PHE A 38 -2.74 -6.55 -6.88
CA PHE A 38 -1.80 -6.68 -7.98
C PHE A 38 -1.55 -8.14 -8.37
N GLU A 39 -1.52 -9.06 -7.41
CA GLU A 39 -1.45 -10.50 -7.69
C GLU A 39 -2.66 -10.96 -8.49
N GLU A 40 -3.87 -10.55 -8.11
CA GLU A 40 -5.12 -10.80 -8.84
C GLU A 40 -5.16 -10.09 -10.21
N LYS A 41 -4.30 -9.10 -10.44
CA LYS A 41 -4.08 -8.50 -11.77
C LYS A 41 -3.11 -9.32 -12.63
N GLY A 42 -2.59 -10.43 -12.12
CA GLY A 42 -1.64 -11.31 -12.77
C GLY A 42 -0.17 -10.93 -12.55
N TRP A 43 0.14 -10.10 -11.55
CA TRP A 43 1.55 -9.83 -11.22
C TRP A 43 2.12 -10.99 -10.40
N PRO A 44 3.31 -11.52 -10.75
CA PRO A 44 4.01 -12.46 -9.89
C PRO A 44 4.31 -11.81 -8.53
N GLU A 45 4.12 -12.55 -7.44
CA GLU A 45 4.40 -12.09 -6.07
C GLU A 45 5.78 -11.43 -5.93
N PRO A 46 6.90 -11.99 -6.46
CA PRO A 46 8.21 -11.32 -6.36
C PRO A 46 8.24 -9.94 -7.03
N ARG A 47 7.46 -9.74 -8.11
CA ARG A 47 7.35 -8.45 -8.78
C ARG A 47 6.63 -7.43 -7.90
N VAL A 48 5.60 -7.83 -7.17
CA VAL A 48 4.87 -6.95 -6.23
C VAL A 48 5.79 -6.56 -5.09
N ILE A 49 6.46 -7.53 -4.46
CA ILE A 49 7.39 -7.33 -3.34
C ILE A 49 8.48 -6.32 -3.72
N VAL A 50 9.19 -6.54 -4.85
CA VAL A 50 10.29 -5.65 -5.27
C VAL A 50 9.80 -4.23 -5.56
N ARG A 51 8.62 -4.08 -6.19
CA ARG A 51 8.05 -2.74 -6.43
C ARG A 51 7.67 -2.03 -5.15
N PHE A 52 7.11 -2.76 -4.17
CA PHE A 52 6.78 -2.19 -2.87
C PHE A 52 8.04 -1.79 -2.10
N TRP A 53 9.12 -2.57 -2.18
CA TRP A 53 10.41 -2.20 -1.60
C TRP A 53 10.99 -0.94 -2.21
N ILE A 54 10.93 -0.78 -3.54
CA ILE A 54 11.38 0.45 -4.21
C ILE A 54 10.63 1.66 -3.65
N ILE A 55 9.30 1.58 -3.51
CA ILE A 55 8.52 2.69 -2.95
C ILE A 55 8.87 2.93 -1.48
N THR A 56 9.02 1.87 -0.68
CA THR A 56 9.43 1.97 0.73
C THR A 56 10.79 2.66 0.87
N VAL A 57 11.78 2.32 0.04
CA VAL A 57 13.10 2.98 0.05
C VAL A 57 12.96 4.46 -0.27
N ILE A 58 12.15 4.83 -1.27
CA ILE A 58 11.89 6.24 -1.60
C ILE A 58 11.25 6.97 -0.42
N LEU A 59 10.25 6.38 0.24
CA LEU A 59 9.60 6.96 1.42
C LEU A 59 10.56 7.08 2.61
N VAL A 60 11.48 6.13 2.78
CA VAL A 60 12.54 6.19 3.79
C VAL A 60 13.47 7.36 3.51
N LEU A 61 13.95 7.51 2.27
CA LEU A 61 14.81 8.62 1.88
C LEU A 61 14.14 9.98 2.08
N ILE A 62 12.85 10.11 1.73
CA ILE A 62 12.07 11.31 2.01
C ILE A 62 11.97 11.55 3.52
N GLY A 63 11.66 10.51 4.29
CA GLY A 63 11.60 10.58 5.75
C GLY A 63 12.91 11.09 6.36
N LEU A 64 14.04 10.59 5.90
CA LEU A 64 15.37 11.04 6.32
C LEU A 64 15.66 12.49 5.90
N ALA A 65 15.31 12.88 4.67
CA ALA A 65 15.47 14.25 4.19
C ALA A 65 14.64 15.27 5.00
N THR A 66 13.49 14.84 5.54
CA THR A 66 12.64 15.68 6.40
C THR A 66 13.09 15.71 7.86
N LEU A 67 14.07 14.89 8.24
CA LEU A 67 14.60 14.88 9.60
C LEU A 67 15.36 16.20 9.82
N LYS A 68 14.79 17.10 10.62
CA LYS A 68 15.52 18.31 11.05
C LYS A 68 16.63 17.90 11.99
N ILE A 69 17.85 17.88 11.47
CA ILE A 69 19.07 17.79 12.27
C ILE A 69 19.43 19.23 12.66
N ARG A 70 18.87 19.71 13.76
CA ARG A 70 19.29 20.94 14.44
C ARG A 70 19.11 20.79 15.94
#